data_AF-A0A9W6V4Z3-F1
#
_entry.id   AF-A0A9W6V4Z3-F1
#
_cell.length_a   1.000
_cell.length_b   1.000
_cell.length_c   1.000
_cell.angle_alpha   90.00
_cell.angle_beta   90.00
_cell.angle_gamma   90.00
#
_symmetry.space_group_name_H-M   'P 1'
#
loop_
_entity.id
_entity.type
_entity.pdbx_description
1 polymer ?
#
loop_
_entity_poly.entity_id
_entity_poly.type
_entity_poly.pdbx_seq_one_letter_code
_entity_poly.pdbx_strand_id
1 'polypeptide(L)'
;MLGRVGRGFVGGVLVAAAVVFGVTTAQAVTGSSASCSVVGSYAVSGGYSTQLSCSNGSFQGVGSTLSDSVTEAKALAEFHQRTGTLCSTYGSFAINGGYRVELNCTNGAIHAAGSTLSSSATEARALAEFHQRTGTRCFVYGSFAVSGGYQVELHCANGAIHAVGSTLSDASTEARALAEHYQRTGNRCFVNSSFPADGGYRVQLYCTTSSIMGTGSTLTAAARDAHTRI
;
A
#
# COMPACT_ATOMS: atom_id res chain seq x y z
N MET A 1 79.50 2.77 0.15
CA MET A 1 79.18 3.49 -1.11
C MET A 1 77.94 2.85 -1.70
N LEU A 2 76.87 3.66 -1.90
CA LEU A 2 75.68 3.46 -2.77
C LEU A 2 74.87 2.15 -2.60
N GLY A 3 73.54 2.10 -2.68
CA GLY A 3 72.51 3.04 -3.12
C GLY A 3 71.17 2.27 -3.21
N ARG A 4 70.06 3.03 -3.12
CA ARG A 4 68.64 2.62 -3.10
C ARG A 4 68.12 1.95 -4.40
N VAL A 5 66.84 1.52 -4.30
CA VAL A 5 65.73 1.47 -5.30
C VAL A 5 65.36 0.03 -5.74
N GLY A 6 64.12 -0.47 -5.76
CA GLY A 6 62.79 0.06 -5.40
C GLY A 6 61.65 -0.93 -5.78
N ARG A 7 60.53 -0.82 -5.04
CA ARG A 7 59.08 -1.08 -5.33
C ARG A 7 58.59 -2.29 -6.16
N GLY A 8 57.58 -2.97 -5.61
CA GLY A 8 56.56 -3.72 -6.37
C GLY A 8 55.48 -4.39 -5.48
N PHE A 9 54.33 -3.73 -5.31
CA PHE A 9 53.08 -4.16 -4.64
C PHE A 9 52.40 -5.34 -5.37
N VAL A 10 51.67 -6.23 -4.67
CA VAL A 10 50.19 -6.42 -4.78
C VAL A 10 49.73 -7.24 -3.56
N GLY A 11 49.06 -6.59 -2.60
CA GLY A 11 48.32 -7.24 -1.51
C GLY A 11 46.88 -7.50 -1.93
N GLY A 12 46.41 -8.74 -1.75
CA GLY A 12 45.01 -9.12 -1.92
C GLY A 12 44.16 -8.58 -0.77
N VAL A 13 43.13 -7.81 -1.10
CA VAL A 13 42.15 -7.29 -0.14
C VAL A 13 40.99 -8.29 -0.05
N LEU A 14 40.81 -8.86 1.14
CA LEU A 14 39.59 -9.53 1.57
C LEU A 14 38.48 -8.48 1.68
N VAL A 15 37.45 -8.58 0.85
CA VAL A 15 36.25 -7.74 0.94
C VAL A 15 35.35 -8.32 2.04
N ALA A 16 35.43 -7.75 3.24
CA ALA A 16 34.46 -7.99 4.29
C ALA A 16 33.19 -7.19 3.98
N ALA A 17 32.05 -7.87 3.86
CA ALA A 17 30.74 -7.24 3.73
C ALA A 17 30.44 -6.45 5.02
N ALA A 18 30.45 -5.12 4.92
CA ALA A 18 30.08 -4.25 6.02
C ALA A 18 28.56 -4.27 6.20
N VAL A 19 28.10 -4.89 7.28
CA VAL A 19 26.74 -4.68 7.80
C VAL A 19 26.71 -3.27 8.38
N VAL A 20 26.11 -2.33 7.65
CA VAL A 20 25.92 -0.96 8.13
C VAL A 20 24.77 -0.96 9.12
N PHE A 21 25.09 -1.08 10.42
CA PHE A 21 24.18 -0.68 11.49
C PHE A 21 24.15 0.85 11.54
N GLY A 22 23.28 1.45 10.74
CA GLY A 22 22.99 2.87 10.83
C GLY A 22 22.23 3.17 12.11
N VAL A 23 22.92 3.53 13.18
CA VAL A 23 22.30 4.19 14.35
C VAL A 23 21.98 5.62 13.93
N THR A 24 20.79 5.84 13.40
CA THR A 24 20.27 7.19 13.18
C THR A 24 19.86 7.78 14.53
N THR A 25 20.34 8.98 14.82
CA THR A 25 19.94 9.75 15.99
C THR A 25 18.42 9.91 16.02
N ALA A 26 17.81 9.71 17.19
CA ALA A 26 16.38 9.86 17.41
C ALA A 26 15.95 11.29 17.00
N GLN A 27 15.31 11.42 15.84
CA GLN A 27 14.66 12.67 15.47
C GLN A 27 13.35 12.74 16.26
N ALA A 28 13.29 13.63 17.25
CA ALA A 28 12.04 14.00 17.88
C ALA A 28 11.20 14.74 16.84
N VAL A 29 10.15 14.10 16.35
CA VAL A 29 9.26 14.69 15.36
C VAL A 29 8.17 15.43 16.12
N THR A 30 8.25 16.76 16.12
CA THR A 30 7.27 17.64 16.74
C THR A 30 6.04 17.77 15.85
N GLY A 31 5.10 16.85 16.02
CA GLY A 31 3.71 16.94 15.57
C GLY A 31 2.83 16.46 16.71
N SER A 32 1.93 17.30 17.16
CA SER A 32 1.05 17.11 18.33
C SER A 32 0.29 15.77 18.27
N SER A 33 0.83 14.71 18.89
CA SER A 33 0.11 13.62 19.58
C SER A 33 1.03 12.40 19.84
N ALA A 34 1.26 12.08 21.12
CA ALA A 34 2.21 11.08 21.64
C ALA A 34 3.69 11.31 21.26
N SER A 35 4.58 11.31 22.26
CA SER A 35 6.04 11.39 22.04
C SER A 35 6.51 10.07 21.41
N CYS A 36 6.48 10.00 20.09
CA CYS A 36 6.98 8.87 19.32
C CYS A 36 8.47 9.04 19.03
N SER A 37 9.24 7.98 19.22
CA SER A 37 10.66 7.90 18.87
C SER A 37 10.90 6.74 17.92
N VAL A 38 11.77 6.92 16.94
CA VAL A 38 12.22 5.83 16.06
C VAL A 38 13.07 4.87 16.89
N VAL A 39 12.68 3.59 16.90
CA VAL A 39 13.45 2.51 17.55
C VAL A 39 14.47 1.94 16.59
N GLY A 40 14.08 1.79 15.33
CA GLY A 40 14.94 1.29 14.28
C GLY A 40 14.24 1.23 12.94
N SER A 41 15.07 1.17 11.90
CA SER A 41 14.62 1.04 10.52
C SER A 41 15.51 0.04 9.80
N TYR A 42 14.92 -0.74 8.89
CA TYR A 42 15.65 -1.71 8.08
C TYR A 42 15.09 -1.77 6.66
N ALA A 43 15.95 -2.17 5.72
CA ALA A 43 15.56 -2.31 4.32
C ALA A 43 14.68 -3.55 4.13
N VAL A 44 13.67 -3.43 3.28
CA VAL A 44 12.79 -4.51 2.84
C VAL A 44 12.66 -4.47 1.32
N SER A 45 12.07 -5.50 0.72
CA SER A 45 11.80 -5.48 -0.72
C SER A 45 10.95 -4.26 -1.07
N GLY A 46 11.45 -3.40 -1.97
CA GLY A 46 10.76 -2.20 -2.43
C GLY A 46 10.86 -0.96 -1.55
N GLY A 47 11.60 -1.00 -0.43
CA GLY A 47 11.79 0.17 0.43
C GLY A 47 12.31 -0.13 1.83
N TYR A 48 11.65 0.45 2.83
CA TYR A 48 12.05 0.43 4.23
C TYR A 48 10.87 0.08 5.14
N SER A 49 11.19 -0.57 6.26
CA SER A 49 10.32 -0.73 7.42
C SER A 49 10.89 0.09 8.56
N THR A 50 10.04 0.83 9.28
CA THR A 50 10.44 1.58 10.47
C THR A 50 9.51 1.27 11.63
N GLN A 51 10.09 1.03 12.80
CA GLN A 51 9.38 0.88 14.06
C GLN A 51 9.48 2.18 14.88
N LEU A 52 8.31 2.69 15.27
CA LEU A 52 8.18 3.75 16.26
C LEU A 52 7.78 3.15 17.60
N SER A 53 8.36 3.67 18.67
CA SER A 53 7.88 3.49 20.05
C SER A 53 7.26 4.79 20.50
N CYS A 54 6.00 4.73 20.88
CA CYS A 54 5.21 5.85 21.35
C CYS A 54 4.69 5.52 22.75
N SER A 55 4.25 6.53 23.49
CA SER A 55 3.65 6.34 24.83
C SER A 55 2.40 5.46 24.82
N ASN A 56 1.74 5.34 23.66
CA ASN A 56 0.50 4.59 23.44
C ASN A 56 0.71 3.29 22.63
N GLY A 57 1.94 2.86 22.39
CA GLY A 57 2.21 1.58 21.71
C GLY A 57 3.42 1.61 20.79
N SER A 58 3.64 0.48 20.11
CA SER A 58 4.65 0.36 19.05
C SER A 58 3.96 0.24 17.69
N PHE A 59 4.47 0.97 16.71
CA PHE A 59 3.87 1.06 15.38
C PHE A 59 4.94 0.81 14.32
N GLN A 60 4.68 -0.16 13.46
CA GLN A 60 5.54 -0.47 12.33
C GLN A 60 4.90 0.04 11.04
N GLY A 61 5.60 0.91 10.34
CA GLY A 61 5.21 1.42 9.03
C GLY A 61 6.19 0.97 7.96
N VAL A 62 5.71 0.81 6.73
CA VAL A 62 6.53 0.52 5.55
C VAL A 62 6.33 1.58 4.48
N GLY A 63 7.36 1.81 3.68
CA GLY A 63 7.32 2.79 2.60
C GLY A 63 8.50 2.64 1.66
N SER A 64 8.35 3.16 0.44
CA SER A 64 9.37 3.09 -0.62
C SER A 64 10.65 3.87 -0.28
N THR A 65 10.56 4.86 0.60
CA THR A 65 11.71 5.54 1.20
C THR A 65 11.69 5.40 2.73
N LEU A 66 12.83 5.68 3.37
CA LEU A 66 12.90 5.74 4.82
C LEU A 66 11.89 6.76 5.39
N SER A 67 11.79 7.94 4.77
CA SER A 67 10.83 8.98 5.17
C SER A 67 9.38 8.50 5.04
N ASP A 68 9.05 7.78 3.97
CA ASP A 68 7.71 7.24 3.76
C ASP A 68 7.36 6.23 4.87
N SER A 69 8.29 5.34 5.21
CA SER A 69 8.07 4.33 6.27
C SER A 69 7.85 4.96 7.65
N VAL A 70 8.58 6.04 7.97
CA VAL A 70 8.38 6.82 9.20
C VAL A 70 7.02 7.52 9.17
N THR A 71 6.65 8.11 8.02
CA THR A 71 5.38 8.81 7.85
C THR A 71 4.20 7.87 8.03
N GLU A 72 4.27 6.69 7.46
CA GLU A 72 3.21 5.69 7.61
C GLU A 72 3.12 5.16 9.05
N ALA A 73 4.27 4.92 9.72
CA ALA A 73 4.26 4.51 11.12
C ALA A 73 3.60 5.55 12.04
N LYS A 74 3.83 6.86 11.77
CA LYS A 74 3.13 7.94 12.50
C LYS A 74 1.64 7.96 12.18
N ALA A 75 1.27 7.79 10.91
CA ALA A 75 -0.13 7.75 10.51
C ALA A 75 -0.90 6.60 11.21
N LEU A 76 -0.26 5.45 11.41
CA LEU A 76 -0.81 4.35 12.20
C LEU A 76 -0.92 4.68 13.70
N ALA A 77 0.06 5.39 14.27
CA ALA A 77 0.00 5.85 15.65
C ALA A 77 -1.15 6.86 15.87
N GLU A 78 -1.31 7.82 14.95
CA GLU A 78 -2.43 8.77 14.96
C GLU A 78 -3.77 8.07 14.76
N PHE A 79 -3.83 7.08 13.86
CA PHE A 79 -5.02 6.26 13.67
C PHE A 79 -5.44 5.58 14.98
N HIS A 80 -4.48 4.99 15.70
CA HIS A 80 -4.75 4.38 17.01
C HIS A 80 -5.27 5.39 18.03
N GLN A 81 -4.69 6.59 18.10
CA GLN A 81 -5.17 7.62 19.04
C GLN A 81 -6.61 8.06 18.77
N ARG A 82 -6.99 8.17 17.48
CA ARG A 82 -8.34 8.58 17.09
C ARG A 82 -9.38 7.50 17.32
N THR A 83 -8.99 6.23 17.23
CA THR A 83 -9.95 5.11 17.10
C THR A 83 -9.86 4.07 18.21
N GLY A 84 -8.78 4.07 18.99
CA GLY A 84 -8.44 3.00 19.93
C GLY A 84 -7.90 1.73 19.27
N THR A 85 -7.98 1.60 17.94
CA THR A 85 -7.56 0.40 17.20
C THR A 85 -6.06 0.45 16.91
N LEU A 86 -5.28 -0.41 17.56
CA LEU A 86 -3.87 -0.57 17.21
C LEU A 86 -3.76 -1.33 15.90
N CYS A 87 -3.09 -0.72 14.92
CA CYS A 87 -2.71 -1.33 13.64
C CYS A 87 -1.21 -1.15 13.43
N SER A 88 -0.53 -2.21 13.01
CA SER A 88 0.90 -2.19 12.70
C SER A 88 1.17 -3.04 11.48
N THR A 89 2.12 -2.64 10.65
CA THR A 89 2.57 -3.49 9.53
C THR A 89 3.14 -4.78 10.09
N TYR A 90 2.61 -5.91 9.63
CA TYR A 90 3.13 -7.23 9.95
C TYR A 90 4.10 -7.72 8.88
N GLY A 91 3.81 -7.40 7.61
CA GLY A 91 4.67 -7.79 6.51
C GLY A 91 4.34 -7.08 5.20
N SER A 92 5.28 -7.17 4.27
CA SER A 92 5.13 -6.69 2.91
C SER A 92 5.84 -7.62 1.94
N PHE A 93 5.27 -7.82 0.75
CA PHE A 93 5.85 -8.68 -0.26
C PHE A 93 5.58 -8.17 -1.67
N ALA A 94 6.51 -8.45 -2.58
CA ALA A 94 6.37 -8.11 -3.98
C ALA A 94 5.32 -9.02 -4.65
N ILE A 95 4.52 -8.42 -5.52
CA ILE A 95 3.52 -9.08 -6.37
C ILE A 95 3.62 -8.53 -7.79
N ASN A 96 2.90 -9.12 -8.74
CA ASN A 96 2.90 -8.59 -10.10
C ASN A 96 2.38 -7.15 -10.11
N GLY A 97 3.18 -6.22 -10.65
CA GLY A 97 2.82 -4.82 -10.76
C GLY A 97 3.01 -3.97 -9.51
N GLY A 98 3.49 -4.53 -8.40
CA GLY A 98 3.72 -3.77 -7.17
C GLY A 98 3.97 -4.61 -5.92
N TYR A 99 3.33 -4.22 -4.82
CA TYR A 99 3.51 -4.81 -3.50
C TYR A 99 2.16 -5.08 -2.84
N ARG A 100 2.14 -6.04 -1.92
CA ARG A 100 1.06 -6.22 -0.95
C ARG A 100 1.60 -5.87 0.44
N VAL A 101 0.81 -5.13 1.21
CA VAL A 101 1.07 -4.81 2.61
C VAL A 101 -0.01 -5.45 3.47
N GLU A 102 0.42 -6.02 4.58
CA GLU A 102 -0.43 -6.60 5.61
C GLU A 102 -0.30 -5.82 6.90
N LEU A 103 -1.43 -5.29 7.37
CA LEU A 103 -1.56 -4.71 8.69
C LEU A 103 -2.16 -5.76 9.63
N ASN A 104 -1.52 -5.98 10.77
CA ASN A 104 -2.15 -6.65 11.88
C ASN A 104 -2.80 -5.59 12.77
N CYS A 105 -4.13 -5.59 12.80
CA CYS A 105 -4.90 -4.74 13.67
C CYS A 105 -5.56 -5.55 14.79
N THR A 106 -5.80 -4.90 15.93
CA THR A 106 -6.57 -5.47 17.05
C THR A 106 -7.93 -6.03 16.64
N ASN A 107 -8.56 -5.44 15.63
CA ASN A 107 -9.84 -5.89 15.07
C ASN A 107 -9.69 -6.82 13.85
N GLY A 108 -8.51 -7.42 13.64
CA GLY A 108 -8.23 -8.38 12.56
C GLY A 108 -7.22 -7.88 11.51
N ALA A 109 -6.68 -8.82 10.74
CA ALA A 109 -5.72 -8.51 9.68
C ALA A 109 -6.39 -7.81 8.48
N ILE A 110 -5.64 -6.91 7.84
CA ILE A 110 -6.05 -6.18 6.63
C ILE A 110 -4.93 -6.28 5.60
N HIS A 111 -5.31 -6.58 4.36
CA HIS A 111 -4.37 -6.66 3.24
C HIS A 111 -4.76 -5.65 2.18
N ALA A 112 -3.78 -4.93 1.64
CA ALA A 112 -3.96 -4.08 0.46
C ALA A 112 -2.77 -4.18 -0.48
N ALA A 113 -2.99 -3.74 -1.72
CA ALA A 113 -2.00 -3.79 -2.79
C ALA A 113 -1.86 -2.43 -3.47
N GLY A 114 -0.68 -2.15 -4.01
CA GLY A 114 -0.39 -0.94 -4.76
C GLY A 114 0.90 -1.07 -5.56
N SER A 115 1.10 -0.20 -6.54
CA SER A 115 2.26 -0.25 -7.45
C SER A 115 3.61 0.03 -6.76
N THR A 116 3.58 0.68 -5.61
CA THR A 116 4.74 0.89 -4.74
C THR A 116 4.43 0.45 -3.32
N LEU A 117 5.49 0.21 -2.52
CA LEU A 117 5.34 -0.11 -1.11
C LEU A 117 4.57 0.98 -0.35
N SER A 118 4.87 2.26 -0.60
CA SER A 118 4.15 3.40 0.01
C SER A 118 2.66 3.43 -0.38
N SER A 119 2.33 3.21 -1.65
CA SER A 119 0.92 3.19 -2.09
C SER A 119 0.14 2.00 -1.49
N SER A 120 0.81 0.85 -1.34
CA SER A 120 0.21 -0.34 -0.72
C SER A 120 -0.07 -0.10 0.77
N ALA A 121 0.86 0.53 1.48
CA ALA A 121 0.71 0.84 2.89
C ALA A 121 -0.40 1.88 3.14
N THR A 122 -0.42 2.93 2.33
CA THR A 122 -1.48 3.96 2.35
C THR A 122 -2.86 3.33 2.13
N GLU A 123 -2.99 2.43 1.15
CA GLU A 123 -4.25 1.77 0.86
C GLU A 123 -4.65 0.77 1.96
N ALA A 124 -3.69 0.08 2.59
CA ALA A 124 -3.96 -0.79 3.74
C ALA A 124 -4.52 0.00 4.92
N ARG A 125 -3.94 1.16 5.22
CA ARG A 125 -4.48 2.06 6.24
C ARG A 125 -5.84 2.63 5.84
N ALA A 126 -6.06 2.96 4.57
CA ALA A 126 -7.37 3.42 4.10
C ALA A 126 -8.46 2.34 4.29
N LEU A 127 -8.15 1.06 4.07
CA LEU A 127 -9.05 -0.06 4.38
C LEU A 127 -9.26 -0.24 5.89
N ALA A 128 -8.24 0.00 6.73
CA ALA A 128 -8.38 0.01 8.19
C ALA A 128 -9.32 1.12 8.67
N GLU A 129 -9.16 2.32 8.13
CA GLU A 129 -10.06 3.45 8.40
C GLU A 129 -11.48 3.17 7.91
N PHE A 130 -11.63 2.57 6.73
CA PHE A 130 -12.93 2.14 6.22
C PHE A 130 -13.60 1.12 7.15
N HIS A 131 -12.86 0.11 7.61
CA HIS A 131 -13.38 -0.88 8.55
C HIS A 131 -13.82 -0.24 9.86
N GLN A 132 -13.01 0.69 10.40
CA GLN A 132 -13.34 1.39 11.63
C GLN A 132 -14.63 2.22 11.51
N ARG A 133 -14.84 2.89 10.37
CA ARG A 133 -16.02 3.74 10.15
C ARG A 133 -17.30 2.93 9.90
N THR A 134 -17.18 1.80 9.22
CA THR A 134 -18.35 1.06 8.68
C THR A 134 -18.63 -0.25 9.39
N GLY A 135 -17.69 -0.75 10.21
CA GLY A 135 -17.71 -2.10 10.75
C GLY A 135 -17.47 -3.20 9.70
N THR A 136 -17.39 -2.88 8.41
CA THR A 136 -17.21 -3.86 7.33
C THR A 136 -15.73 -4.07 7.08
N ARG A 137 -15.25 -5.31 7.27
CA ARG A 137 -13.87 -5.66 6.96
C ARG A 137 -13.75 -5.94 5.46
N CYS A 138 -12.75 -5.33 4.83
CA CYS A 138 -12.37 -5.58 3.45
C CYS A 138 -10.86 -5.80 3.34
N PHE A 139 -10.44 -6.69 2.44
CA PHE A 139 -9.03 -6.96 2.17
C PHE A 139 -8.84 -7.40 0.72
N VAL A 140 -7.68 -7.10 0.15
CA VAL A 140 -7.31 -7.55 -1.19
C VAL A 140 -7.03 -9.05 -1.17
N TYR A 141 -7.88 -9.80 -1.87
CA TYR A 141 -7.74 -11.24 -2.04
C TYR A 141 -6.74 -11.58 -3.16
N GLY A 142 -6.81 -10.85 -4.27
CA GLY A 142 -5.94 -11.08 -5.42
C GLY A 142 -5.82 -9.87 -6.35
N SER A 143 -4.80 -9.92 -7.20
CA SER A 143 -4.56 -8.93 -8.25
C SER A 143 -4.05 -9.62 -9.51
N PHE A 144 -4.53 -9.19 -10.67
CA PHE A 144 -4.24 -9.82 -11.96
C PHE A 144 -3.90 -8.77 -13.01
N ALA A 145 -2.94 -9.06 -13.89
CA ALA A 145 -2.69 -8.23 -15.06
C ALA A 145 -3.82 -8.43 -16.08
N VAL A 146 -4.31 -7.33 -16.65
CA VAL A 146 -5.32 -7.31 -17.71
C VAL A 146 -4.86 -6.39 -18.84
N SER A 147 -5.56 -6.40 -19.97
CA SER A 147 -5.24 -5.48 -21.07
C SER A 147 -5.34 -4.04 -20.60
N GLY A 148 -4.23 -3.29 -20.70
CA GLY A 148 -4.17 -1.88 -20.31
C GLY A 148 -3.97 -1.60 -18.81
N GLY A 149 -3.79 -2.62 -17.97
CA GLY A 149 -3.54 -2.41 -16.54
C GLY A 149 -3.71 -3.65 -15.66
N TYR A 150 -4.41 -3.46 -14.55
CA TYR A 150 -4.60 -4.43 -13.48
C TYR A 150 -6.06 -4.52 -13.05
N GLN A 151 -6.44 -5.71 -12.58
CA GLN A 151 -7.67 -5.97 -11.85
C GLN A 151 -7.33 -6.31 -10.40
N VAL A 152 -8.11 -5.77 -9.46
CA VAL A 152 -8.05 -6.11 -8.04
C VAL A 152 -9.36 -6.74 -7.61
N GLU A 153 -9.25 -7.84 -6.87
CA GLU A 153 -10.36 -8.47 -6.17
C GLU A 153 -10.28 -8.13 -4.68
N LEU A 154 -11.25 -7.35 -4.21
CA LEU A 154 -11.41 -6.95 -2.82
C LEU A 154 -12.52 -7.80 -2.19
N HIS A 155 -12.18 -8.59 -1.18
CA HIS A 155 -13.16 -9.35 -0.41
C HIS A 155 -13.62 -8.54 0.78
N CYS A 156 -14.91 -8.24 0.81
CA CYS A 156 -15.58 -7.63 1.94
C CYS A 156 -16.53 -8.64 2.58
N ALA A 157 -16.93 -8.41 3.84
CA ALA A 157 -17.93 -9.25 4.53
C ALA A 157 -19.24 -9.43 3.72
N ASN A 158 -19.59 -8.44 2.89
CA ASN A 158 -20.80 -8.41 2.08
C ASN A 158 -20.58 -8.91 0.62
N GLY A 159 -19.41 -9.49 0.34
CA GLY A 159 -19.05 -10.11 -0.93
C GLY A 159 -17.84 -9.48 -1.63
N ALA A 160 -17.44 -10.11 -2.73
CA ALA A 160 -16.29 -9.70 -3.54
C ALA A 160 -16.59 -8.49 -4.44
N ILE A 161 -15.63 -7.58 -4.57
CA ILE A 161 -15.67 -6.44 -5.47
C ILE A 161 -14.50 -6.57 -6.42
N HIS A 162 -14.78 -6.55 -7.72
CA HIS A 162 -13.77 -6.49 -8.76
C HIS A 162 -13.67 -5.06 -9.26
N ALA A 163 -12.46 -4.53 -9.36
CA ALA A 163 -12.19 -3.23 -9.93
C ALA A 163 -10.95 -3.28 -10.82
N VAL A 164 -10.84 -2.33 -11.73
CA VAL A 164 -9.73 -2.24 -12.69
C VAL A 164 -9.11 -0.85 -12.69
N GLY A 165 -7.85 -0.78 -13.09
CA GLY A 165 -7.12 0.46 -13.24
C GLY A 165 -5.85 0.25 -14.06
N SER A 166 -5.32 1.30 -14.66
CA SER A 166 -4.08 1.25 -15.46
C SER A 166 -2.85 0.91 -14.61
N THR A 167 -2.90 1.16 -13.31
CA THR A 167 -1.92 0.70 -12.33
C THR A 167 -2.59 -0.14 -11.25
N LEU A 168 -1.80 -0.93 -10.52
CA LEU A 168 -2.30 -1.69 -9.38
C LEU A 168 -2.87 -0.76 -8.30
N SER A 169 -2.25 0.41 -8.08
CA SER A 169 -2.75 1.42 -7.16
C SER A 169 -4.11 1.98 -7.58
N ASP A 170 -4.30 2.27 -8.88
CA ASP A 170 -5.59 2.75 -9.40
C ASP A 170 -6.68 1.69 -9.18
N ALA A 171 -6.39 0.42 -9.50
CA ALA A 171 -7.33 -0.68 -9.34
C ALA A 171 -7.73 -0.89 -7.87
N SER A 172 -6.77 -0.86 -6.94
CA SER A 172 -7.06 -0.99 -5.50
C SER A 172 -7.90 0.19 -4.97
N THR A 173 -7.54 1.42 -5.36
CA THR A 173 -8.28 2.62 -4.97
C THR A 173 -9.72 2.56 -5.47
N GLU A 174 -9.92 2.14 -6.72
CA GLU A 174 -11.23 1.96 -7.31
C GLU A 174 -12.04 0.86 -6.60
N ALA A 175 -11.39 -0.26 -6.23
CA ALA A 175 -12.04 -1.32 -5.48
C ALA A 175 -12.57 -0.83 -4.12
N ARG A 176 -11.76 -0.06 -3.37
CA ARG A 176 -12.21 0.55 -2.12
C ARG A 176 -13.31 1.58 -2.37
N ALA A 177 -13.21 2.39 -3.41
CA ALA A 177 -14.25 3.38 -3.74
C ALA A 177 -15.60 2.72 -4.03
N LEU A 178 -15.62 1.59 -4.74
CA LEU A 178 -16.82 0.78 -4.96
C LEU A 178 -17.35 0.15 -3.66
N ALA A 179 -16.46 -0.28 -2.75
CA ALA A 179 -16.86 -0.75 -1.43
C ALA A 179 -17.52 0.36 -0.61
N GLU A 180 -16.94 1.57 -0.65
CA GLU A 180 -17.50 2.76 -0.02
C GLU A 180 -18.84 3.18 -0.64
N HIS A 181 -18.99 3.08 -1.96
CA HIS A 181 -20.28 3.29 -2.61
C HIS A 181 -21.33 2.32 -2.06
N TYR A 182 -21.02 1.02 -2.03
CA TYR A 182 -21.95 0.00 -1.52
C TYR A 182 -22.36 0.26 -0.07
N GLN A 183 -21.45 0.67 0.81
CA GLN A 183 -21.80 1.00 2.20
C GLN A 183 -22.76 2.18 2.32
N ARG A 184 -22.69 3.15 1.40
CA ARG A 184 -23.56 4.32 1.42
C ARG A 184 -24.94 4.05 0.82
N THR A 185 -25.00 3.27 -0.25
CA THR A 185 -26.22 3.13 -1.07
C THR A 185 -26.90 1.78 -0.93
N GLY A 186 -26.21 0.76 -0.43
CA GLY A 186 -26.66 -0.63 -0.49
C GLY A 186 -26.69 -1.22 -1.90
N ASN A 187 -26.24 -0.49 -2.92
CA ASN A 187 -26.18 -0.97 -4.30
C ASN A 187 -24.76 -1.50 -4.61
N ARG A 188 -24.62 -2.82 -4.69
CA ARG A 188 -23.30 -3.42 -4.94
C ARG A 188 -22.97 -3.31 -6.42
N CYS A 189 -21.86 -2.67 -6.73
CA CYS A 189 -21.31 -2.53 -8.06
C CYS A 189 -19.91 -3.14 -8.15
N PHE A 190 -19.62 -3.84 -9.25
CA PHE A 190 -18.29 -4.37 -9.54
C PHE A 190 -18.06 -4.44 -11.04
N VAL A 191 -16.80 -4.46 -11.46
CA VAL A 191 -16.42 -4.62 -12.86
C VAL A 191 -16.77 -6.03 -13.31
N ASN A 192 -17.68 -6.13 -14.29
CA ASN A 192 -18.05 -7.38 -14.94
C ASN A 192 -17.17 -7.66 -16.15
N SER A 193 -16.82 -6.62 -16.90
CA SER A 193 -15.93 -6.73 -18.05
C SER A 193 -15.18 -5.44 -18.30
N SER A 194 -13.99 -5.57 -18.89
CA SER A 194 -13.18 -4.47 -19.40
C SER A 194 -12.49 -4.89 -20.68
N PHE A 195 -12.52 -4.06 -21.72
CA PHE A 195 -11.91 -4.38 -22.99
C PHE A 195 -11.40 -3.14 -23.73
N PRO A 196 -10.34 -3.28 -24.54
CA PRO A 196 -9.94 -2.25 -25.50
C PRO A 196 -11.09 -1.92 -26.45
N ALA A 197 -11.24 -0.65 -26.78
CA ALA A 197 -12.16 -0.15 -27.79
C ALA A 197 -11.44 0.88 -28.67
N ASP A 198 -12.05 1.28 -29.79
CA ASP A 198 -11.43 2.24 -30.70
C ASP A 198 -11.05 3.54 -29.97
N GLY A 199 -9.74 3.80 -29.88
CA GLY A 199 -9.19 4.98 -29.21
C GLY A 199 -9.12 4.91 -27.67
N GLY A 200 -9.41 3.77 -27.03
CA GLY A 200 -9.33 3.66 -25.57
C GLY A 200 -9.84 2.34 -24.98
N TYR A 201 -10.58 2.45 -23.88
CA TYR A 201 -11.10 1.35 -23.08
C TYR A 201 -12.58 1.55 -22.77
N ARG A 202 -13.29 0.43 -22.61
CA ARG A 202 -14.62 0.39 -22.03
C ARG A 202 -14.62 -0.49 -20.79
N VAL A 203 -15.29 -0.03 -19.75
CA VAL A 203 -15.46 -0.77 -18.49
C VAL A 203 -16.94 -0.85 -18.18
N GLN A 204 -17.43 -2.08 -18.00
CA GLN A 204 -18.81 -2.34 -17.59
C GLN A 204 -18.84 -2.62 -16.10
N LEU A 205 -19.54 -1.76 -15.35
CA LEU A 205 -19.98 -2.07 -14.01
C LEU A 205 -21.30 -2.85 -14.06
N TYR A 206 -21.35 -3.95 -13.34
CA TYR A 206 -22.60 -4.61 -12.98
C TYR A 206 -22.96 -4.18 -11.57
N CYS A 207 -24.12 -3.53 -11.45
CA CYS A 207 -24.72 -3.14 -10.19
C CYS A 207 -25.95 -4.00 -9.93
N THR A 208 -26.37 -4.07 -8.68
CA THR A 208 -27.55 -4.88 -8.30
C THR A 208 -28.82 -4.41 -9.04
N THR A 209 -28.90 -3.13 -9.37
CA THR A 209 -30.08 -2.51 -10.01
C THR A 209 -29.89 -2.13 -11.48
N SER A 210 -28.67 -2.23 -12.03
CA SER A 210 -28.35 -1.70 -13.35
C SER A 210 -27.01 -2.21 -13.89
N SER A 211 -26.74 -1.95 -15.16
CA SER A 211 -25.40 -2.05 -15.71
C SER A 211 -25.00 -0.73 -16.34
N ILE A 212 -23.76 -0.31 -16.08
CA ILE A 212 -23.25 0.99 -16.48
C ILE A 212 -21.97 0.78 -17.29
N MET A 213 -21.90 1.46 -18.42
CA MET A 213 -20.74 1.48 -19.28
C MET A 213 -20.00 2.79 -19.10
N GLY A 214 -18.72 2.69 -18.74
CA GLY A 214 -17.77 3.79 -18.76
C GLY A 214 -16.80 3.67 -19.92
N THR A 215 -16.32 4.81 -20.41
CA THR A 215 -15.37 4.92 -21.51
C THR A 215 -14.25 5.88 -21.17
N GLY A 216 -13.05 5.63 -21.68
CA GLY A 216 -11.92 6.52 -21.46
C GLY A 216 -10.70 6.13 -22.28
N SER A 217 -9.75 7.04 -22.41
CA SER A 217 -8.48 6.80 -23.11
C SER A 217 -7.58 5.79 -22.38
N THR A 218 -7.80 5.58 -21.09
CA THR A 218 -7.11 4.59 -20.25
C THR A 218 -8.12 3.74 -19.49
N LEU A 219 -7.65 2.59 -18.99
CA LEU A 219 -8.47 1.69 -18.17
C LEU A 219 -8.96 2.40 -16.90
N THR A 220 -8.10 3.20 -16.24
CA THR A 220 -8.48 4.04 -15.09
C THR A 220 -9.56 5.06 -15.47
N ALA A 221 -9.41 5.75 -16.61
CA ALA A 221 -10.39 6.76 -17.03
C ALA A 221 -11.76 6.13 -17.30
N ALA A 222 -11.79 4.97 -17.98
CA ALA A 222 -13.03 4.25 -18.24
C ALA A 222 -13.71 3.74 -16.96
N ALA A 223 -12.94 3.22 -16.00
CA ALA A 223 -13.47 2.78 -14.71
C ALA A 223 -14.09 3.95 -13.92
N ARG A 224 -13.38 5.08 -13.86
CA ARG A 224 -13.89 6.29 -13.19
C ARG A 224 -15.13 6.86 -13.87
N ASP A 225 -15.18 6.87 -15.21
CA ASP A 225 -16.38 7.30 -15.95
C ASP A 225 -17.58 6.38 -15.68
N ALA A 226 -17.37 5.07 -15.47
CA ALA A 226 -18.45 4.19 -15.03
C ALA A 226 -18.88 4.50 -13.58
N HIS A 227 -17.93 4.76 -12.69
CA HIS A 227 -18.20 5.08 -11.29
C HIS A 227 -19.00 6.38 -11.12
N THR A 228 -18.69 7.44 -11.87
CA THR A 228 -19.40 8.73 -11.72
C THR A 228 -20.89 8.65 -12.09
N ARG A 229 -21.35 7.51 -12.62
CA ARG A 229 -22.73 7.26 -13.04
C ARG A 229 -23.49 6.32 -12.10
N ILE A 230 -22.89 5.87 -10.99
CA ILE A 230 -23.54 5.09 -9.91
C ILE A 230 -23.90 5.94 -8.71
#